data_AF-A0A0C2YYH0-F1
#
_entry.id   AF-A0A0C2YYH0-F1
#
_cell.length_a   1.000
_cell.length_b   1.000
_cell.length_c   1.000
_cell.angle_alpha   90.00
_cell.angle_beta   90.00
_cell.angle_gamma   90.00
#
_symmetry.space_group_name_H-M   'P 1'
#
loop_
_entity.id
_entity.type
_entity.pdbx_description
1 polymer ?
#
loop_
_entity_poly.entity_id
_entity_poly.type
_entity_poly.pdbx_seq_one_letter_code
_entity_poly.pdbx_strand_id
1 'polypeptide(L)'
;TVRVWDAERGVQIGSPLQGHTDWVRSVAFSPDGTRIVSGSGDNTVRVWDAERNVQIGSPLQGHTSYVTSVAFSPDGTRLVSGSDDNTVRVWNFR
;
A
#
# COMPACT_ATOMS: atom_id res chain seq x y z
N THR A 1 10.60 -3.12 1.74
CA THR A 1 9.92 -3.91 0.69
C THR A 1 8.66 -4.52 1.26
N VAL A 2 7.67 -4.87 0.44
CA VAL A 2 6.49 -5.66 0.84
C VAL A 2 6.60 -7.06 0.25
N ARG A 3 6.10 -8.07 0.94
CA ARG A 3 6.13 -9.47 0.49
C ARG A 3 4.77 -10.11 0.75
N VAL A 4 4.33 -10.94 -0.17
CA VAL A 4 3.11 -11.73 -0.04
C VAL A 4 3.50 -13.17 0.29
N TRP A 5 2.76 -13.81 1.19
CA TRP A 5 3.03 -15.17 1.63
C TRP A 5 1.76 -16.00 1.55
N ASP A 6 1.93 -17.25 1.12
CA ASP A 6 0.97 -18.30 1.38
C ASP A 6 1.14 -18.71 2.85
N ALA A 7 0.16 -18.39 3.68
CA ALA A 7 0.21 -18.65 5.12
C ALA A 7 0.08 -20.15 5.46
N GLU A 8 -0.58 -20.94 4.62
CA GLU A 8 -0.76 -22.38 4.83
C GLU A 8 0.54 -23.14 4.51
N ARG A 9 1.17 -22.78 3.39
CA ARG A 9 2.40 -23.41 2.91
C ARG A 9 3.66 -22.80 3.50
N GLY A 10 3.58 -21.60 4.07
CA GLY A 10 4.74 -20.87 4.60
C GLY A 10 5.73 -20.44 3.52
N VAL A 11 5.26 -20.24 2.29
CA VAL A 11 6.11 -19.88 1.14
C VAL A 11 5.77 -18.48 0.64
N GLN A 12 6.79 -17.75 0.20
CA GLN A 12 6.59 -16.44 -0.42
C GLN A 12 5.94 -16.62 -1.80
N ILE A 13 4.93 -15.80 -2.07
CA ILE A 13 4.29 -15.69 -3.38
C ILE A 13 4.98 -14.55 -4.15
N GLY A 14 5.47 -14.87 -5.36
CA GLY A 14 6.09 -13.89 -6.23
C GLY A 14 7.38 -13.25 -5.69
N SER A 15 7.84 -12.21 -6.39
CA SER A 15 9.00 -11.42 -5.96
C SER A 15 8.60 -10.34 -4.95
N PRO A 16 9.52 -9.88 -4.08
CA PRO A 16 9.23 -8.76 -3.19
C PRO A 16 8.79 -7.52 -3.98
N LEU A 17 7.75 -6.85 -3.49
CA LEU A 17 7.27 -5.59 -4.03
C LEU A 17 8.25 -4.49 -3.59
N GLN A 18 9.03 -3.99 -4.56
CA GLN A 18 10.05 -2.97 -4.36
C GLN A 18 9.62 -1.65 -5.00
N GLY A 19 10.02 -0.54 -4.39
CA GLY A 19 9.76 0.79 -4.92
C GLY A 19 9.86 1.88 -3.87
N HIS A 20 9.40 1.61 -2.64
CA HIS A 20 9.61 2.53 -1.52
C HIS A 20 11.09 2.74 -1.24
N THR A 21 11.48 3.99 -0.98
CA THR A 21 12.88 4.38 -0.72
C THR A 21 13.20 4.51 0.77
N ASP A 22 12.23 4.29 1.63
CA ASP A 22 12.37 4.24 3.09
C ASP A 22 11.49 3.12 3.68
N TRP A 23 11.47 2.97 5.00
CA TRP A 23 10.70 1.94 5.70
C TRP A 23 9.24 1.94 5.28
N VAL A 24 8.73 0.75 4.99
CA VAL A 24 7.29 0.52 4.85
C VAL A 24 6.72 0.42 6.25
N ARG A 25 5.77 1.30 6.60
CA ARG A 25 5.22 1.41 7.95
C ARG A 25 3.84 0.78 8.09
N SER A 26 3.10 0.64 6.99
CA SER A 26 1.76 0.08 6.98
C SER A 26 1.44 -0.58 5.64
N VAL A 27 0.66 -1.66 5.68
CA VAL A 27 0.15 -2.39 4.51
C VAL A 27 -1.29 -2.84 4.75
N ALA A 28 -2.09 -2.92 3.69
CA ALA A 28 -3.43 -3.49 3.74
C ALA A 28 -3.82 -4.12 2.39
N PHE A 29 -4.64 -5.17 2.42
CA PHE A 29 -5.30 -5.71 1.23
C PHE A 29 -6.55 -4.91 0.90
N SER A 30 -6.90 -4.84 -0.39
CA SER A 30 -8.26 -4.47 -0.80
C SER A 30 -9.26 -5.54 -0.37
N PRO A 31 -10.56 -5.20 -0.21
CA PRO A 31 -11.59 -6.16 0.20
C PRO A 31 -11.72 -7.37 -0.72
N ASP A 32 -11.47 -7.18 -2.02
CA ASP A 32 -11.46 -8.25 -3.03
C ASP A 32 -10.14 -9.04 -3.10
N GLY A 33 -9.13 -8.65 -2.32
CA GLY A 33 -7.80 -9.28 -2.28
C GLY A 33 -6.92 -9.03 -3.51
N THR A 34 -7.42 -8.32 -4.54
CA THR A 34 -6.72 -8.15 -5.82
C THR A 34 -5.60 -7.10 -5.75
N ARG A 35 -5.66 -6.20 -4.76
CA ARG A 35 -4.71 -5.10 -4.59
C ARG A 35 -4.15 -5.07 -3.17
N ILE A 36 -2.93 -4.57 -3.08
CA ILE A 36 -2.29 -4.23 -1.81
C ILE A 36 -2.00 -2.73 -1.82
N VAL A 37 -2.16 -2.08 -0.68
CA VAL A 37 -1.64 -0.74 -0.44
C VAL A 37 -0.48 -0.79 0.53
N SER A 38 0.47 0.12 0.39
CA SER A 38 1.51 0.37 1.40
C SER A 38 1.73 1.87 1.64
N GLY A 39 2.02 2.23 2.88
CA GLY A 39 2.49 3.56 3.30
C GLY A 39 3.92 3.50 3.85
N SER A 40 4.71 4.55 3.62
CA SER A 40 6.15 4.56 3.94
C SER A 40 6.65 5.87 4.53
N GLY A 41 7.84 5.82 5.14
CA GLY A 41 8.65 6.99 5.50
C GLY A 41 9.13 7.82 4.31
N ASP A 42 9.01 7.33 3.08
CA ASP A 42 9.29 8.12 1.87
C ASP A 42 8.16 9.11 1.50
N ASN A 43 7.20 9.28 2.41
CA ASN A 43 6.02 10.14 2.31
C ASN A 43 5.04 9.74 1.19
N THR A 44 5.20 8.57 0.60
CA THR A 44 4.31 8.07 -0.46
C THR A 44 3.39 6.96 0.01
N VAL A 45 2.27 6.85 -0.69
CA VAL A 45 1.44 5.65 -0.69
C VAL A 45 1.60 4.95 -2.03
N ARG A 46 1.72 3.63 -2.03
CA ARG A 46 1.81 2.83 -3.26
C ARG A 46 0.72 1.78 -3.30
N VAL A 47 0.24 1.50 -4.50
CA VAL A 47 -0.77 0.48 -4.77
C VAL A 47 -0.11 -0.59 -5.64
N TRP A 48 -0.39 -1.85 -5.33
CA TRP A 48 0.22 -3.01 -5.97
C TRP A 48 -0.87 -3.95 -6.45
N ASP A 49 -0.61 -4.60 -7.58
CA ASP A 49 -1.36 -5.74 -8.06
C ASP A 49 -0.87 -6.98 -7.29
N ALA A 50 -1.76 -7.62 -6.53
CA ALA A 50 -1.41 -8.74 -5.66
C ALA A 50 -1.08 -10.02 -6.44
N GLU A 51 -1.65 -10.20 -7.64
CA GLU A 51 -1.42 -11.39 -8.47
C GLU A 51 -0.14 -11.23 -9.29
N ARG A 52 0.01 -10.07 -9.94
CA ARG A 52 1.13 -9.78 -10.83
C ARG A 52 2.39 -9.35 -10.09
N ASN A 53 2.27 -9.00 -8.81
CA ASN A 53 3.37 -8.50 -7.98
C ASN A 53 4.08 -7.27 -8.57
N VAL A 54 3.30 -6.36 -9.15
CA VAL A 54 3.79 -5.11 -9.75
C VAL A 54 3.09 -3.90 -9.15
N GLN A 55 3.74 -2.76 -9.17
CA GLN A 55 3.10 -1.50 -8.77
C GLN A 55 2.05 -1.09 -9.81
N ILE A 56 0.90 -0.64 -9.34
CA ILE A 56 -0.15 -0.03 -10.15
C ILE A 56 0.07 1.48 -10.17
N GLY A 57 0.37 2.03 -11.34
CA GLY A 57 0.54 3.47 -11.54
C GLY A 57 1.74 4.07 -10.78
N SER A 58 1.77 5.40 -10.71
CA SER A 58 2.77 6.14 -9.95
C SER A 58 2.45 6.15 -8.45
N PRO A 59 3.44 6.34 -7.56
CA PRO A 59 3.18 6.53 -6.14
C PRO A 59 2.23 7.71 -5.93
N LEU A 60 1.30 7.58 -4.99
CA LEU A 60 0.41 8.65 -4.57
C LEU A 60 1.20 9.59 -3.66
N GLN A 61 1.37 10.82 -4.11
CA GLN A 61 2.14 11.86 -3.43
C GLN A 61 1.21 12.93 -2.86
N GLY A 62 1.63 13.54 -1.75
CA GLY A 62 0.92 14.65 -1.13
C GLY A 62 1.19 14.78 0.36
N HIS A 63 1.50 13.68 1.04
CA HIS A 63 1.99 13.77 2.41
C HIS A 63 3.36 14.42 2.46
N THR A 64 3.62 15.22 3.49
CA THR A 64 4.90 15.91 3.69
C THR A 64 5.74 15.30 4.81
N SER A 65 5.24 14.23 5.43
CA SER A 65 5.91 13.43 6.45
C SER A 65 5.46 11.97 6.33
N TYR A 66 5.97 11.12 7.22
CA TYR A 66 5.80 9.67 7.15
C TYR A 66 4.34 9.26 7.06
N VAL A 67 4.04 8.33 6.15
CA VAL A 67 2.72 7.70 6.09
C VAL A 67 2.72 6.55 7.09
N THR A 68 1.94 6.67 8.16
CA THR A 68 1.95 5.75 9.29
C THR A 68 0.83 4.72 9.23
N SER A 69 -0.23 4.98 8.46
CA SER A 69 -1.36 4.06 8.31
C SER A 69 -1.98 4.17 6.93
N VAL A 70 -2.47 3.04 6.40
CA VAL A 70 -3.26 2.95 5.17
C VAL A 70 -4.42 1.97 5.36
N ALA A 71 -5.55 2.23 4.70
CA ALA A 71 -6.67 1.30 4.65
C ALA A 71 -7.49 1.49 3.37
N PHE A 72 -8.09 0.39 2.87
CA PHE A 72 -9.11 0.45 1.83
C PHE A 72 -10.49 0.69 2.44
N SER A 73 -11.38 1.36 1.69
CA SER A 73 -12.80 1.34 1.98
C SER A 73 -13.38 -0.07 1.78
N PRO A 74 -14.50 -0.43 2.46
CA PRO A 74 -15.12 -1.74 2.29
C PRO A 74 -15.58 -2.06 0.86
N ASP A 75 -15.88 -1.02 0.07
CA ASP A 75 -16.25 -1.14 -1.35
C ASP A 75 -15.03 -1.19 -2.29
N GLY A 76 -13.80 -1.03 -1.78
CA GLY A 76 -12.56 -1.04 -2.55
C GLY A 76 -12.36 0.16 -3.49
N THR A 77 -13.29 1.12 -3.53
CA THR A 77 -13.24 2.27 -4.43
C THR A 77 -12.33 3.38 -3.93
N ARG A 78 -12.03 3.37 -2.62
CA ARG A 78 -11.29 4.41 -1.93
C ARG A 78 -10.17 3.83 -1.07
N LEU A 79 -9.19 4.69 -0.84
CA LEU A 79 -8.13 4.49 0.10
C LEU A 79 -8.07 5.67 1.07
N VAL A 80 -7.75 5.41 2.34
CA VAL A 80 -7.33 6.43 3.29
C VAL A 80 -5.88 6.24 3.70
N SER A 81 -5.17 7.35 3.94
CA SER A 81 -3.84 7.35 4.53
C SER A 81 -3.74 8.40 5.64
N GLY A 82 -3.10 8.02 6.76
CA GLY A 82 -2.76 8.92 7.85
C GLY A 82 -1.25 9.13 7.94
N SER A 83 -0.83 10.34 8.31
CA SER A 83 0.58 10.74 8.33
C SER A 83 0.96 11.59 9.54
N ASP A 84 2.25 11.57 9.86
CA ASP A 84 2.88 12.45 10.85
C ASP A 84 2.86 13.94 10.42
N ASP A 85 2.36 14.27 9.22
CA ASP A 85 2.10 15.64 8.78
C ASP A 85 0.78 16.23 9.33
N ASN A 86 0.13 15.52 10.26
CA ASN A 86 -1.15 15.86 10.87
C ASN A 86 -2.34 15.85 9.89
N THR A 87 -2.22 15.17 8.74
CA THR A 87 -3.31 15.05 7.77
C THR A 87 -3.77 13.61 7.57
N VAL A 88 -5.04 13.49 7.20
CA VAL A 88 -5.62 12.27 6.60
C VAL A 88 -5.98 12.60 5.16
N ARG A 89 -5.61 11.72 4.23
CA ARG A 89 -5.93 11.88 2.80
C ARG A 89 -6.84 10.74 2.34
N VAL A 90 -7.75 11.06 1.44
CA VAL A 90 -8.63 10.10 0.76
C VAL A 90 -8.30 10.08 -0.72
N TRP A 91 -8.08 8.89 -1.26
CA TRP A 91 -7.73 8.66 -2.66
C TRP A 91 -8.85 7.86 -3.33
N ASN A 92 -9.28 8.28 -4.51
CA ASN A 92 -10.34 7.60 -5.27
C ASN A 92 -9.74 6.89 -6.48
N PHE A 93 -10.15 5.64 -6.71
CA PHE A 93 -9.93 4.94 -7.97
C PHE A 93 -11.14 5.22 -8.87
N ARG A 94 -11.03 6.24 -9.73
CA ARG A 94 -12.01 6.49 -10.79
C ARG A 94 -11.64 5.75 -12.05
#